data_AF-A0A659UK50-F1
#
_entry.id   AF-A0A659UK50-F1
#
_cell.length_a   1.000
_cell.length_b   1.000
_cell.length_c   1.000
_cell.angle_alpha   90.00
_cell.angle_beta   90.00
_cell.angle_gamma   90.00
#
_symmetry.space_group_name_H-M   'P 1'
#
loop_
_entity.id
_entity.type
_entity.pdbx_description
1 polymer ?
#
loop_
_entity_poly.entity_id
_entity_poly.type
_entity_poly.pdbx_seq_one_letter_code
_entity_poly.pdbx_strand_id
1 'polypeptide(L)'
;VECLFLSWRTKMRVITAWSTPGLALVPASSGFSMGEAVGAYIVTGVLLVATGLFGPLTRLISRIPASVASGMLAGIVVTFAINAMKAIPADPLLILPLIAAFFVIRLFNPALSVLAVLVGGGLAAFLTGRVGGLPAPELSTLTFIAPHFTAKAIIGLALPLYLVTMASQNLS
;
A
#
# COMPACT_ATOMS: atom_id res chain seq x y z
N VAL A 1 -6.58 15.62 -4.12
CA VAL A 1 -7.23 16.22 -5.31
C VAL A 1 -8.47 15.43 -5.72
N GLU A 2 -8.38 14.10 -5.86
CA GLU A 2 -9.50 13.25 -6.27
C GLU A 2 -10.72 13.29 -5.33
N CYS A 3 -10.53 13.17 -4.00
CA CYS A 3 -11.64 13.29 -3.04
C CYS A 3 -12.43 14.60 -3.19
N LEU A 4 -11.71 15.70 -3.41
CA LEU A 4 -12.29 17.03 -3.54
C LEU A 4 -13.11 17.14 -4.83
N PHE A 5 -12.53 16.68 -5.95
CA PHE A 5 -13.20 16.67 -7.24
C PHE A 5 -14.45 15.79 -7.23
N LEU A 6 -14.35 14.57 -6.72
CA LEU A 6 -15.48 13.64 -6.67
C LEU A 6 -16.56 14.11 -5.69
N SER A 7 -16.19 14.60 -4.50
CA SER A 7 -17.15 15.13 -3.54
C SER A 7 -17.91 16.33 -4.09
N TRP A 8 -17.21 17.21 -4.81
CA TRP A 8 -17.82 18.36 -5.46
C TRP A 8 -18.76 17.94 -6.60
N ARG A 9 -18.34 16.99 -7.46
CA ARG A 9 -19.10 16.56 -8.64
C ARG A 9 -20.32 15.71 -8.30
N THR A 10 -20.23 14.87 -7.26
CA THR A 10 -21.31 13.96 -6.84
C THR A 10 -22.19 14.52 -5.72
N LYS A 11 -21.80 15.65 -5.13
CA LYS A 11 -22.45 16.26 -3.94
C LYS A 11 -22.59 15.31 -2.75
N MET A 12 -21.71 14.32 -2.66
CA MET A 12 -21.61 13.37 -1.55
C MET A 12 -20.25 13.48 -0.89
N ARG A 13 -20.13 13.09 0.39
CA ARG A 13 -18.84 13.03 1.09
C ARG A 13 -18.06 11.82 0.58
N VAL A 14 -17.29 12.00 -0.49
CA VAL A 14 -16.48 10.95 -1.10
C VAL A 14 -15.06 11.02 -0.54
N ILE A 15 -14.69 10.02 0.24
CA ILE A 15 -13.31 9.83 0.72
C ILE A 15 -12.71 8.70 -0.12
N THR A 16 -11.74 9.03 -0.98
CA THR A 16 -10.93 8.00 -1.65
C THR A 16 -9.84 7.55 -0.68
N ALA A 17 -9.95 6.32 -0.19
CA ALA A 17 -8.89 5.70 0.59
C ALA A 17 -7.83 5.13 -0.36
N TRP A 18 -6.57 5.27 0.02
CA TRP A 18 -5.46 4.65 -0.69
C TRP A 18 -5.43 3.18 -0.31
N SER A 19 -5.17 2.29 -1.26
CA SER A 19 -4.98 0.88 -0.95
C SER A 19 -3.60 0.71 -0.29
N THR A 20 -3.55 0.81 1.05
CA THR A 20 -2.37 0.45 1.84
C THR A 20 -1.85 -0.96 1.51
N PRO A 21 -2.69 -2.01 1.32
CA PRO A 21 -2.19 -3.30 0.84
C PRO A 21 -1.65 -3.22 -0.59
N GLY A 22 -2.17 -2.34 -1.44
CA GLY A 22 -1.59 -2.04 -2.75
C GLY A 22 -0.19 -1.45 -2.65
N LEU A 23 0.02 -0.49 -1.75
CA LEU A 23 1.35 0.06 -1.47
C LEU A 23 2.31 -0.99 -0.93
N ALA A 24 1.85 -1.94 -0.11
CA ALA A 24 2.67 -3.07 0.35
C ALA A 24 3.06 -4.04 -0.78
N LEU A 25 2.24 -4.12 -1.84
CA LEU A 25 2.49 -4.99 -2.99
C LEU A 25 3.60 -4.46 -3.91
N VAL A 26 3.82 -3.14 -3.98
CA VAL A 26 4.85 -2.54 -4.85
C VAL A 26 6.29 -2.93 -4.43
N PRO A 27 6.68 -2.87 -3.14
CA PRO A 27 7.95 -3.43 -2.67
C PRO A 27 8.00 -4.96 -2.75
N ALA A 28 6.85 -5.64 -2.60
CA ALA A 28 6.77 -7.10 -2.65
C ALA A 28 6.84 -7.65 -4.09
N SER A 29 6.56 -6.83 -5.10
CA SER A 29 6.63 -7.18 -6.53
C SER A 29 8.05 -7.20 -7.08
N SER A 30 8.99 -7.84 -6.38
CA SER A 30 10.31 -8.14 -6.93
C SER A 30 10.15 -8.98 -8.20
N GLY A 31 10.63 -8.48 -9.34
CA GLY A 31 10.53 -9.16 -10.63
C GLY A 31 9.40 -8.68 -11.56
N PHE A 32 8.82 -7.50 -11.28
CA PHE A 32 7.96 -6.74 -12.18
C PHE A 32 8.50 -5.33 -12.39
N SER A 33 8.36 -4.81 -13.60
CA SER A 33 8.69 -3.41 -13.89
C SER A 33 7.61 -2.45 -13.36
N MET A 34 7.97 -1.18 -13.19
CA MET A 34 7.00 -0.14 -12.77
C MET A 34 5.85 0.01 -13.77
N GLY A 35 6.10 -0.14 -15.07
CA GLY A 35 5.06 -0.12 -16.10
C GLY A 35 4.09 -1.30 -16.00
N GLU A 36 4.59 -2.50 -15.64
CA GLU A 36 3.74 -3.67 -15.36
C GLU A 36 2.87 -3.49 -14.13
N ALA A 37 3.41 -2.88 -13.08
CA ALA A 37 2.63 -2.51 -11.89
C ALA A 37 1.50 -1.55 -12.27
N VAL A 38 1.79 -0.47 -13.02
CA VAL A 38 0.77 0.48 -13.49
C VAL A 38 -0.31 -0.24 -14.32
N GLY A 39 0.09 -1.12 -15.25
CA GLY A 39 -0.85 -1.94 -16.03
C GLY A 39 -1.75 -2.81 -15.15
N ALA A 40 -1.19 -3.46 -14.13
CA ALA A 40 -1.95 -4.27 -13.18
C ALA A 40 -2.94 -3.45 -12.34
N TYR A 41 -2.55 -2.23 -11.91
CA TYR A 41 -3.45 -1.31 -11.20
C TYR A 41 -4.61 -0.85 -12.08
N ILE A 42 -4.35 -0.55 -13.36
CA ILE A 42 -5.41 -0.19 -14.32
C ILE A 42 -6.38 -1.36 -14.48
N VAL A 43 -5.88 -2.58 -14.69
CA VAL A 43 -6.73 -3.78 -14.82
C VAL A 43 -7.55 -4.02 -13.55
N THR A 44 -6.95 -3.85 -12.37
CA THR A 44 -7.64 -3.94 -11.08
C THR A 44 -8.79 -2.93 -10.99
N GLY A 45 -8.55 -1.67 -11.37
CA GLY A 45 -9.56 -0.62 -11.38
C GLY A 45 -10.71 -0.94 -12.34
N VAL A 46 -10.40 -1.44 -13.54
CA VAL A 46 -11.40 -1.89 -14.51
C VAL A 46 -12.25 -3.03 -13.94
N LEU A 47 -11.65 -4.00 -13.28
CA LEU A 47 -12.38 -5.11 -12.64
C LEU A 47 -13.28 -4.65 -11.50
N LEU A 48 -12.85 -3.68 -10.68
CA LEU A 48 -13.67 -3.07 -9.63
C LEU A 48 -14.87 -2.33 -10.22
N VAL A 49 -14.66 -1.51 -11.24
CA VAL A 49 -15.73 -0.78 -11.93
C VAL A 49 -16.70 -1.75 -12.60
N ALA A 50 -16.19 -2.77 -13.30
CA ALA A 50 -17.02 -3.81 -13.89
C ALA A 50 -17.86 -4.53 -12.84
N THR A 51 -17.28 -4.85 -11.67
CA THR A 51 -18.02 -5.52 -10.60
C THR A 51 -19.09 -4.65 -9.96
N GLY A 52 -18.86 -3.34 -9.87
CA GLY A 52 -19.88 -2.39 -9.41
C GLY A 52 -21.02 -2.19 -10.41
N LEU A 53 -20.75 -2.32 -11.70
CA LEU A 53 -21.74 -2.13 -12.78
C LEU A 53 -22.49 -3.43 -13.16
N PHE A 54 -21.86 -4.59 -13.01
CA PHE A 54 -22.40 -5.89 -13.45
C PHE A 54 -22.77 -6.80 -12.27
N GLY A 55 -24.05 -6.79 -11.89
CA GLY A 55 -24.60 -7.62 -10.80
C GLY A 55 -24.30 -9.14 -10.86
N PRO A 56 -24.23 -9.80 -12.02
CA PRO A 56 -23.81 -11.20 -12.11
C PRO A 56 -22.37 -11.44 -11.64
N LEU A 57 -21.48 -10.48 -11.92
CA LEU A 57 -20.08 -10.54 -11.50
C LEU A 57 -20.00 -10.44 -9.97
N THR A 58 -20.75 -9.51 -9.38
CA THR A 58 -20.88 -9.37 -7.93
C THR A 58 -21.31 -10.70 -7.27
N ARG A 59 -22.29 -11.40 -7.86
CA ARG A 59 -22.74 -12.73 -7.39
C ARG A 59 -21.70 -13.83 -7.55
N LEU A 60 -20.81 -13.73 -8.54
CA LEU A 60 -19.74 -14.70 -8.72
C LEU A 60 -18.65 -14.51 -7.65
N ILE A 61 -18.29 -13.26 -7.37
CA ILE A 61 -17.27 -12.91 -6.38
C ILE A 61 -17.76 -13.18 -4.96
N SER A 62 -19.05 -12.99 -4.68
CA SER A 62 -19.62 -13.34 -3.37
C SER A 62 -19.59 -14.84 -3.06
N ARG A 63 -19.27 -15.69 -4.05
CA ARG A 63 -19.03 -17.13 -3.83
C ARG A 63 -17.61 -17.44 -3.38
N ILE A 64 -16.68 -16.49 -3.44
CA ILE A 64 -15.31 -16.69 -2.94
C ILE A 64 -15.38 -16.83 -1.42
N PRO A 65 -14.92 -17.95 -0.84
CA PRO A 65 -14.97 -18.14 0.61
C PRO A 65 -14.16 -17.07 1.33
N ALA A 66 -14.71 -16.53 2.43
CA ALA A 66 -14.01 -15.55 3.26
C ALA A 66 -12.63 -16.04 3.75
N SER A 67 -12.46 -17.35 3.93
CA SER A 67 -11.19 -17.97 4.29
C SER A 67 -10.09 -17.78 3.22
N VAL A 68 -10.44 -17.84 1.93
CA VAL A 68 -9.48 -17.62 0.83
C VAL A 68 -9.04 -16.16 0.81
N ALA A 69 -10.01 -15.24 0.89
CA ALA A 69 -9.76 -13.80 0.97
C ALA A 69 -8.85 -13.42 2.16
N SER A 70 -9.18 -13.91 3.35
CA SER A 70 -8.37 -13.69 4.56
C SER A 70 -6.98 -14.30 4.45
N GLY A 71 -6.84 -15.48 3.84
CA GLY A 71 -5.55 -16.12 3.58
C GLY A 71 -4.66 -15.30 2.64
N MET A 72 -5.24 -14.72 1.59
CA MET A 72 -4.53 -13.82 0.68
C MET A 72 -4.04 -12.55 1.39
N LEU A 73 -4.91 -11.93 2.19
CA LEU A 73 -4.56 -10.74 2.97
C LEU A 73 -3.45 -11.06 3.97
N ALA A 74 -3.55 -12.18 4.68
CA ALA A 74 -2.52 -12.64 5.61
C ALA A 74 -1.17 -12.82 4.92
N GLY A 75 -1.15 -13.46 3.73
CA GLY A 75 0.09 -13.64 2.96
C GLY A 75 0.79 -12.31 2.63
N ILE A 76 0.03 -11.30 2.21
CA ILE A 76 0.57 -9.96 1.90
C ILE A 76 1.08 -9.27 3.17
N VAL A 77 0.28 -9.26 4.25
CA VAL A 77 0.62 -8.58 5.51
C VAL A 77 1.85 -9.22 6.18
N VAL A 78 1.91 -10.55 6.22
CA VAL A 78 3.04 -11.31 6.78
C VAL A 78 4.31 -11.03 5.96
N THR A 79 4.21 -11.07 4.63
CA THR A 79 5.37 -10.78 3.76
C THR A 79 5.87 -9.35 3.95
N PHE A 80 4.96 -8.39 4.04
CA PHE A 80 5.28 -6.99 4.33
C PHE A 80 5.99 -6.84 5.69
N ALA A 81 5.46 -7.46 6.74
CA ALA A 81 6.06 -7.44 8.08
C ALA A 81 7.46 -8.07 8.10
N ILE A 82 7.64 -9.23 7.47
CA ILE A 82 8.94 -9.89 7.36
C ILE A 82 9.94 -9.01 6.60
N ASN A 83 9.53 -8.39 5.50
CA ASN A 83 10.39 -7.51 4.73
C ASN A 83 10.80 -6.26 5.52
N ALA A 84 9.92 -5.72 6.36
CA ALA A 84 10.29 -4.63 7.28
C ALA A 84 11.39 -5.07 8.27
N MET A 85 11.29 -6.29 8.82
CA MET A 85 12.31 -6.82 9.75
C MET A 85 13.66 -7.08 9.06
N LYS A 86 13.66 -7.42 7.77
CA LYS A 86 14.90 -7.57 6.98
C LYS A 86 15.72 -6.29 6.85
N ALA A 87 15.16 -5.12 7.18
CA ALA A 87 15.91 -3.87 7.22
C ALA A 87 16.82 -3.77 8.46
N ILE A 88 16.53 -4.49 9.55
CA ILE A 88 17.25 -4.37 10.83
C ILE A 88 18.77 -4.56 10.67
N PRO A 89 19.28 -5.59 9.96
CA PRO A 89 20.71 -5.79 9.81
C PRO A 89 21.43 -4.65 9.07
N ALA A 90 20.72 -3.82 8.31
CA ALA A 90 21.32 -2.68 7.60
C ALA A 90 21.78 -1.59 8.56
N ASP A 91 21.02 -1.33 9.64
CA ASP A 91 21.41 -0.37 10.68
C ASP A 91 20.76 -0.69 12.04
N PRO A 92 21.30 -1.67 12.79
CA PRO A 92 20.70 -2.10 14.04
C PRO A 92 20.64 -0.99 15.09
N LEU A 93 21.62 -0.08 15.08
CA LEU A 93 21.74 1.01 16.05
C LEU A 93 20.68 2.10 15.85
N LEU A 94 20.18 2.29 14.63
CA LEU A 94 19.05 3.18 14.38
C LEU A 94 17.71 2.46 14.55
N ILE A 95 17.59 1.26 13.97
CA ILE A 95 16.28 0.61 13.80
C ILE A 95 15.76 0.03 15.12
N LEU A 96 16.61 -0.64 15.93
CA LEU A 96 16.15 -1.27 17.17
C LEU A 96 15.63 -0.24 18.20
N PRO A 97 16.29 0.90 18.44
CA PRO A 97 15.75 1.93 19.32
C PRO A 97 14.41 2.50 18.84
N LEU A 98 14.22 2.64 17.51
CA LEU A 98 12.96 3.12 16.95
C LEU A 98 11.83 2.11 17.14
N ILE A 99 12.11 0.81 17.00
CA ILE A 99 11.15 -0.26 17.32
C ILE A 99 10.81 -0.23 18.81
N ALA A 100 11.81 -0.11 19.69
CA ALA A 100 11.57 -0.02 21.13
C ALA A 100 10.73 1.21 21.50
N ALA A 101 11.09 2.39 20.97
CA ALA A 101 10.34 3.63 21.15
C ALA A 101 8.91 3.52 20.63
N PHE A 102 8.69 2.88 19.47
CA PHE A 102 7.36 2.61 18.94
C PHE A 102 6.50 1.87 19.97
N PHE A 103 6.99 0.75 20.49
CA PHE A 103 6.23 -0.06 21.45
C PHE A 103 6.00 0.69 22.74
N VAL A 104 7.04 1.31 23.33
CA VAL A 104 6.93 2.08 24.58
C VAL A 104 5.87 3.18 24.44
N ILE A 105 5.90 3.98 23.38
CA ILE A 105 4.94 5.07 23.18
C ILE A 105 3.55 4.50 22.90
N ARG A 106 3.46 3.39 22.17
CA ARG A 106 2.19 2.72 21.86
C ARG A 106 1.47 2.20 23.10
N LEU A 107 2.17 1.89 24.20
CA LEU A 107 1.53 1.55 25.48
C LEU A 107 0.70 2.72 26.04
N PHE A 108 1.10 3.97 25.77
CA PHE A 108 0.42 5.16 26.29
C PHE A 108 -0.52 5.80 25.28
N ASN A 109 -0.07 5.94 24.02
CA ASN A 109 -0.85 6.54 22.95
C ASN A 109 -0.54 5.89 21.60
N PRO A 110 -1.39 4.95 21.14
CA PRO A 110 -1.21 4.29 19.84
C PRO A 110 -1.22 5.22 18.63
N ALA A 111 -1.91 6.37 18.71
CA ALA A 111 -1.97 7.31 17.59
C ALA A 111 -0.65 8.11 17.46
N LEU A 112 -0.01 8.43 18.59
CA LEU A 112 1.24 9.20 18.59
C LEU A 112 2.48 8.34 18.33
N SER A 113 2.41 7.02 18.53
CA SER A 113 3.60 6.16 18.39
C SER A 113 4.20 6.20 16.99
N VAL A 114 3.36 6.23 15.95
CA VAL A 114 3.82 6.32 14.54
C VAL A 114 4.48 7.67 14.28
N LEU A 115 3.86 8.77 14.72
CA LEU A 115 4.40 10.13 14.54
C LEU A 115 5.72 10.33 15.28
N ALA A 116 5.80 9.84 16.52
CA ALA A 116 7.00 9.96 17.33
C ALA A 116 8.19 9.21 16.70
N VAL A 117 7.95 8.02 16.13
CA VAL A 117 8.99 7.25 15.45
C VAL A 117 9.37 7.86 14.11
N LEU A 118 8.42 8.42 13.37
CA LEU A 118 8.70 9.13 12.11
C LEU A 118 9.59 10.35 12.36
N VAL A 119 9.18 11.22 13.28
CA VAL A 119 9.91 12.45 13.61
C VAL A 119 11.23 12.13 14.31
N GLY A 120 11.19 11.28 15.33
CA GLY A 120 12.36 10.87 16.09
C GLY A 120 13.37 10.10 15.26
N GLY A 121 12.91 9.19 14.39
CA GLY A 121 13.75 8.45 13.46
C GLY A 121 14.38 9.34 12.39
N GLY A 122 13.60 10.28 11.83
CA GLY A 122 14.13 11.27 10.89
C GLY A 122 15.21 12.16 11.51
N LEU A 123 14.96 12.66 12.73
CA LEU A 123 15.94 13.45 13.49
C LEU A 123 17.18 12.63 13.84
N ALA A 124 17.01 11.40 14.34
CA ALA A 124 18.12 10.52 14.67
C ALA A 124 18.97 10.22 13.42
N ALA A 125 18.35 9.90 12.29
CA ALA A 125 19.05 9.67 11.03
C ALA A 125 19.82 10.91 10.57
N PHE A 126 19.22 12.09 10.68
CA PHE A 126 19.84 13.36 10.30
C PHE A 126 21.06 13.68 11.18
N LEU A 127 20.88 13.63 12.51
CA LEU A 127 21.93 13.97 13.48
C LEU A 127 23.11 12.98 13.46
N THR A 128 22.87 11.75 13.02
CA THR A 128 23.91 10.72 12.94
C THR A 128 24.54 10.59 11.56
N GLY A 129 24.25 11.52 10.64
CA GLY A 129 24.85 11.55 9.31
C GLY A 129 24.40 10.42 8.38
N ARG A 130 23.27 9.76 8.70
CA ARG A 130 22.69 8.67 7.87
C ARG A 130 21.86 9.20 6.72
N VAL A 131 21.51 10.49 6.76
CA VAL A 131 20.90 11.21 5.63
C VAL A 131 22.04 11.67 4.73
N GLY A 132 22.07 11.17 3.48
CA GLY A 132 23.02 11.62 2.47
C GLY A 132 22.84 13.11 2.11
N GLY A 133 23.65 13.60 1.17
CA GLY A 133 23.49 14.97 0.67
C GLY A 133 22.07 15.20 0.14
N LEU A 134 21.36 16.16 0.74
CA LEU A 134 20.04 16.54 0.24
C LEU A 134 20.23 17.20 -1.13
N PRO A 135 19.52 16.75 -2.18
CA PRO A 135 19.54 17.44 -3.46
C PRO A 135 19.03 18.87 -3.28
N ALA A 136 19.39 19.75 -4.21
CA ALA A 136 18.83 21.10 -4.24
C ALA A 136 17.29 21.02 -4.23
N PRO A 137 16.59 21.91 -3.50
CA PRO A 137 15.14 21.90 -3.49
C PRO A 137 14.59 22.12 -4.90
N GLU A 138 14.07 21.06 -5.51
CA GLU A 138 13.41 21.09 -6.82
C GLU A 138 11.93 20.77 -6.67
N LEU A 139 11.10 21.37 -7.52
CA LEU A 139 9.69 21.00 -7.62
C LEU A 139 9.59 19.56 -8.12
N SER A 140 8.80 18.73 -7.42
CA SER A 140 8.56 17.35 -7.86
C SER A 140 8.01 17.34 -9.28
N THR A 141 8.70 16.65 -10.19
CA THR A 141 8.26 16.51 -11.57
C THR A 141 7.29 15.34 -11.70
N LEU A 142 6.20 15.54 -12.45
CA LEU A 142 5.32 14.44 -12.83
C LEU A 142 5.97 13.69 -13.99
N THR A 143 6.37 12.44 -13.73
CA THR A 143 6.84 11.53 -14.77
C THR A 143 5.70 10.62 -15.21
N PHE A 144 5.41 10.62 -16.51
CA PHE A 144 4.46 9.69 -17.07
C PHE A 144 5.09 8.31 -17.18
N ILE A 145 4.48 7.31 -16.55
CA ILE A 145 4.92 5.91 -16.62
C ILE A 145 3.92 5.17 -17.50
N ALA A 146 4.36 4.80 -18.70
CA ALA A 146 3.51 4.06 -19.63
C ALA A 146 3.13 2.68 -19.07
N PRO A 147 1.85 2.27 -19.16
CA PRO A 147 1.43 0.96 -18.69
C PRO A 147 1.93 -0.15 -19.63
N HIS A 148 2.42 -1.23 -19.04
CA HIS A 148 2.74 -2.47 -19.75
C HIS A 148 1.81 -3.58 -19.29
N PHE A 149 1.04 -4.14 -20.22
CA PHE A 149 0.10 -5.21 -19.91
C PHE A 149 0.75 -6.56 -20.21
N THR A 150 1.05 -7.32 -19.16
CA THR A 150 1.57 -8.69 -19.29
C THR A 150 0.67 -9.66 -18.54
N ALA A 151 0.50 -10.87 -19.07
CA ALA A 151 -0.29 -11.91 -18.40
C ALA A 151 0.27 -12.23 -17.01
N LYS A 152 1.60 -12.20 -16.86
CA LYS A 152 2.30 -12.37 -15.59
C LYS A 152 1.88 -11.31 -14.57
N ALA A 153 1.83 -10.02 -14.94
CA ALA A 153 1.43 -8.94 -14.05
C ALA A 153 -0.07 -8.98 -13.72
N ILE A 154 -0.91 -9.36 -14.69
CA ILE A 154 -2.35 -9.49 -14.45
C ILE A 154 -2.64 -10.60 -13.43
N ILE A 155 -2.04 -11.77 -13.61
CA ILE A 155 -2.26 -12.91 -12.73
C ILE A 155 -1.55 -12.70 -11.38
N GLY A 156 -0.33 -12.19 -11.40
CA GLY A 156 0.53 -12.07 -10.22
C GLY A 156 0.30 -10.82 -9.36
N LEU A 157 -0.28 -9.75 -9.92
CA LEU A 157 -0.53 -8.48 -9.21
C LEU A 157 -2.01 -8.08 -9.27
N ALA A 158 -2.60 -7.98 -10.47
CA ALA A 158 -3.94 -7.40 -10.62
C ALA A 158 -5.02 -8.22 -9.91
N LEU A 159 -5.03 -9.55 -10.10
CA LEU A 159 -6.01 -10.43 -9.46
C LEU A 159 -5.87 -10.45 -7.92
N PRO A 160 -4.67 -10.60 -7.33
CA PRO A 160 -4.49 -10.46 -5.88
C PRO A 160 -4.95 -9.12 -5.32
N LEU A 161 -4.57 -8.01 -5.97
CA LEU A 161 -4.98 -6.65 -5.57
C LEU A 161 -6.50 -6.51 -5.60
N TYR A 162 -7.12 -6.98 -6.68
CA TYR A 162 -8.57 -6.96 -6.88
C TYR A 162 -9.30 -7.72 -5.77
N LEU A 163 -8.88 -8.97 -5.51
CA LEU A 163 -9.51 -9.83 -4.52
C LEU A 163 -9.38 -9.31 -3.09
N VAL A 164 -8.21 -8.78 -2.71
CA VAL A 164 -7.99 -8.18 -1.39
C VAL A 164 -8.84 -6.92 -1.21
N THR A 165 -8.98 -6.12 -2.26
CA THR A 165 -9.82 -4.92 -2.24
C THR A 165 -11.29 -5.28 -2.04
N MET A 166 -11.80 -6.28 -2.78
CA MET A 166 -13.17 -6.78 -2.63
C MET A 166 -13.41 -7.40 -1.26
N ALA A 167 -12.46 -8.20 -0.76
CA ALA A 167 -12.53 -8.79 0.57
C ALA A 167 -12.67 -7.73 1.67
N SER A 168 -11.88 -6.66 1.62
CA SER A 168 -11.94 -5.58 2.59
C SER A 168 -13.25 -4.80 2.57
N GLN A 169 -13.92 -4.72 1.41
CA GLN A 169 -15.19 -4.00 1.26
C GLN A 169 -16.42 -4.86 1.58
N ASN A 170 -16.32 -6.19 1.44
CA ASN A 170 -17.45 -7.11 1.60
C ASN A 170 -17.51 -7.76 2.99
N LEU A 171 -16.52 -7.50 3.86
CA LEU A 171 -16.45 -8.00 5.24
C LEU A 171 -17.06 -7.03 6.28
N SER A 172 -17.61 -5.90 5.83
CA SER A 172 -18.28 -4.89 6.68
C SER A 172 -19.79 -4.97 6.57
#